data_AF-A0A6G0XB59-F1
#
_entry.id   AF-A0A6G0XB59-F1
#
_cell.length_a   1.000
_cell.length_b   1.000
_cell.length_c   1.000
_cell.angle_alpha   90.00
_cell.angle_beta   90.00
_cell.angle_gamma   90.00
#
_symmetry.space_group_name_H-M   'P 1'
#
loop_
_entity.id
_entity.type
_entity.pdbx_description
1 polymer ?
#
loop_
_entity_poly.entity_id
_entity_poly.type
_entity_poly.pdbx_seq_one_letter_code
_entity_poly.pdbx_strand_id
1 'polypeptide(L)'
;MDISTNLVYNNYVDNNMVPNQNKTTCVNQNVNAYKIKKYEEAYRRSLEDPEGFWAEVGAVVDWYKPWDKVLDNSAQPLTEWFVGGQINACYNAIDRHIKAGKGKKVALIHDSPVTESVTKITYDDLYEKVSLLAGALVNLGVVKGDRILIYMPLIPEAIISMLAVVRIGAIHSVVFGGFAARELCARINHATPKVIIAANCGIEPNKIVRYKDILNTALDRVTEKPKHCIIYQRPNMEPSPLTPGIDILWSDALSTAKHHPCVPVEANHPLYILYTSGTTDKPKGIVRPTGGHIATLCWTMSCIYGMTENDVWWTASDMGWVVGHSYICYGPLCAGITSVMYEGKPDRTPDPGQYFR
;
A
#
# COMPACT_ATOMS: atom_id res chain seq x y z
N MET A 1 -4.26 -2.92 -32.28
CA MET A 1 -4.29 -4.38 -32.09
C MET A 1 -5.04 -4.62 -30.80
N ASP A 2 -6.27 -5.06 -30.94
CA ASP A 2 -7.18 -5.40 -29.84
C ASP A 2 -6.62 -6.59 -29.07
N ILE A 3 -6.29 -6.41 -27.79
CA ILE A 3 -5.93 -7.50 -26.88
C ILE A 3 -7.04 -7.57 -25.84
N SER A 4 -8.04 -8.40 -26.13
CA SER A 4 -9.14 -8.70 -25.24
C SER A 4 -8.65 -9.43 -23.98
N THR A 5 -8.87 -8.82 -22.82
CA THR A 5 -8.59 -9.29 -21.45
C THR A 5 -9.48 -10.46 -20.98
N ASN A 6 -10.04 -11.27 -21.88
CA ASN A 6 -11.09 -12.25 -21.56
C ASN A 6 -10.63 -13.68 -21.26
N LEU A 7 -9.32 -13.95 -21.13
CA LEU A 7 -8.83 -15.33 -21.02
C LEU A 7 -8.67 -15.89 -19.60
N VAL A 8 -9.01 -15.15 -18.53
CA VAL A 8 -8.81 -15.66 -17.15
C VAL A 8 -10.08 -15.76 -16.30
N TYR A 9 -11.21 -15.15 -16.69
CA TYR A 9 -12.30 -14.91 -15.73
C TYR A 9 -13.40 -15.99 -15.60
N ASN A 10 -13.68 -16.82 -16.61
CA ASN A 10 -14.95 -17.59 -16.64
C ASN A 10 -14.93 -19.07 -16.25
N ASN A 11 -13.83 -19.64 -15.72
CA ASN A 11 -13.74 -21.09 -15.45
C ASN A 11 -13.67 -21.49 -13.95
N TYR A 12 -14.33 -20.77 -13.04
CA TYR A 12 -14.10 -20.91 -11.58
C TYR A 12 -15.28 -21.33 -10.69
N VAL A 13 -16.41 -21.84 -11.23
CA VAL A 13 -17.49 -22.38 -10.38
C VAL A 13 -17.96 -23.74 -10.88
N ASP A 14 -17.66 -24.80 -10.14
CA ASP A 14 -18.20 -26.15 -10.39
C ASP A 14 -19.20 -26.49 -9.28
N ASN A 15 -20.46 -26.70 -9.67
CA ASN A 15 -21.64 -26.65 -8.80
C ASN A 15 -22.22 -28.06 -8.47
N ASN A 16 -21.38 -29.07 -8.22
CA ASN A 16 -21.88 -30.41 -7.92
C ASN A 16 -21.10 -31.11 -6.80
N MET A 17 -21.66 -31.09 -5.59
CA MET A 17 -21.35 -32.11 -4.57
C MET A 17 -22.65 -32.62 -3.94
N VAL A 18 -22.97 -33.89 -4.22
CA VAL A 18 -23.98 -34.68 -3.50
C VAL A 18 -23.25 -35.81 -2.77
N PRO A 19 -23.46 -36.06 -1.46
CA PRO A 19 -22.75 -37.10 -0.75
C PRO A 19 -23.46 -38.45 -0.88
N ASN A 20 -22.72 -39.47 -1.33
CA ASN A 20 -23.20 -40.86 -1.40
C ASN A 20 -22.72 -41.63 -0.17
N GLN A 21 -23.64 -42.32 0.53
CA GLN A 21 -23.38 -43.12 1.72
C GLN A 21 -22.99 -44.57 1.37
N ASN A 22 -22.16 -45.16 2.25
CA ASN A 22 -21.81 -46.58 2.40
C ASN A 22 -20.58 -47.13 1.64
N LYS A 23 -19.45 -47.25 2.36
CA LYS A 23 -18.82 -48.54 2.73
C LYS A 23 -17.51 -48.31 3.49
N THR A 24 -17.44 -48.87 4.69
CA THR A 24 -16.26 -48.89 5.57
C THR A 24 -15.14 -49.69 4.91
N THR A 25 -14.12 -48.99 4.41
CA THR A 25 -12.82 -49.55 4.04
C THR A 25 -11.75 -48.74 4.75
N CYS A 26 -10.71 -49.42 5.23
CA CYS A 26 -9.60 -48.83 5.98
C CYS A 26 -9.10 -47.57 5.28
N VAL A 27 -9.23 -46.42 5.94
CA VAL A 27 -8.84 -45.12 5.41
C VAL A 27 -7.33 -45.13 5.23
N ASN A 28 -6.89 -45.16 3.98
CA ASN A 28 -5.51 -44.85 3.60
C ASN A 28 -5.14 -43.50 4.20
N GLN A 29 -4.24 -43.48 5.19
CA GLN A 29 -3.91 -42.29 6.00
C GLN A 29 -3.13 -41.19 5.25
N ASN A 30 -3.08 -41.18 3.91
CA ASN A 30 -2.25 -40.21 3.15
C ASN A 30 -2.93 -39.62 1.90
N VAL A 31 -4.26 -39.51 1.87
CA VAL A 31 -4.94 -38.74 0.82
C VAL A 31 -5.60 -37.53 1.45
N ASN A 32 -4.97 -36.36 1.30
CA ASN A 32 -5.61 -35.10 1.62
C ASN A 32 -6.90 -35.00 0.77
N ALA A 33 -8.06 -34.99 1.43
CA ALA A 33 -9.38 -34.98 0.79
C ALA A 33 -9.62 -33.69 -0.04
N TYR A 34 -8.70 -32.73 0.03
CA TYR A 34 -8.73 -31.45 -0.66
C TYR A 34 -7.61 -31.30 -1.70
N LYS A 35 -7.24 -32.38 -2.41
CA LYS A 35 -6.35 -32.26 -3.59
C LYS A 35 -7.06 -31.51 -4.72
N ILE A 36 -6.96 -30.19 -4.69
CA ILE A 36 -7.42 -29.32 -5.77
C ILE A 36 -6.36 -29.36 -6.87
N LYS A 37 -6.64 -30.06 -7.98
CA LYS A 37 -5.70 -30.21 -9.12
C LYS A 37 -5.07 -28.89 -9.56
N LYS A 38 -5.87 -27.81 -9.53
CA LYS A 38 -5.43 -26.47 -9.90
C LYS A 38 -4.39 -25.87 -8.96
N TYR A 39 -4.56 -26.06 -7.65
CA TYR A 39 -3.58 -25.65 -6.65
C TYR A 39 -2.29 -26.46 -6.80
N GLU A 40 -2.40 -27.79 -6.90
CA GLU A 40 -1.24 -28.68 -7.06
C GLU A 40 -0.43 -28.33 -8.31
N GLU A 41 -1.10 -28.05 -9.43
CA GLU A 41 -0.43 -27.64 -10.65
C GLU A 41 0.24 -26.27 -10.53
N ALA A 42 -0.43 -25.28 -9.94
CA ALA A 42 0.17 -23.97 -9.69
C ALA A 42 1.39 -24.06 -8.76
N TYR A 43 1.28 -24.83 -7.67
CA TYR A 43 2.36 -25.06 -6.72
C TYR A 43 3.55 -25.76 -7.39
N ARG A 44 3.29 -26.86 -8.12
CA ARG A 44 4.31 -27.59 -8.87
C ARG A 44 5.03 -26.70 -9.88
N ARG A 45 4.28 -25.97 -10.72
CA ARG A 45 4.85 -25.04 -11.70
C ARG A 45 5.69 -23.94 -11.04
N SER A 46 5.25 -23.40 -9.91
CA SER A 46 6.00 -22.35 -9.20
C SER A 46 7.38 -22.78 -8.71
N LEU A 47 7.62 -24.09 -8.56
CA LEU A 47 8.88 -24.68 -8.10
C LEU A 47 9.71 -25.26 -9.25
N GLU A 48 9.06 -25.99 -10.18
CA GLU A 48 9.74 -26.69 -11.28
C GLU A 48 9.99 -25.79 -12.51
N ASP A 49 9.15 -24.77 -12.71
CA ASP A 49 9.26 -23.76 -13.78
C ASP A 49 9.00 -22.35 -13.20
N PRO A 50 9.89 -21.86 -12.31
CA PRO A 50 9.69 -20.57 -11.66
C PRO A 50 9.70 -19.41 -12.64
N GLU A 51 10.53 -19.43 -13.69
CA GLU A 51 10.55 -18.33 -14.67
C GLU A 51 9.25 -18.28 -15.48
N GLY A 52 8.71 -19.41 -15.95
CA GLY A 52 7.43 -19.44 -16.66
C GLY A 52 6.25 -19.06 -15.77
N PHE A 53 6.15 -19.67 -14.58
CA PHE A 53 5.05 -19.38 -13.66
C PHE A 53 5.03 -17.92 -13.19
N TRP A 54 6.17 -17.40 -12.74
CA TRP A 54 6.23 -16.03 -12.22
C TRP A 54 6.20 -14.98 -13.32
N ALA A 55 6.55 -15.29 -14.58
CA ALA A 55 6.27 -14.42 -15.72
C ALA A 55 4.76 -14.17 -15.90
N GLU A 56 3.93 -15.21 -15.76
CA GLU A 56 2.47 -15.08 -15.82
C GLU A 56 1.95 -14.18 -14.70
N VAL A 57 2.49 -14.32 -13.49
CA VAL A 57 2.19 -13.45 -12.36
C VAL A 57 2.64 -12.01 -12.63
N GLY A 58 3.84 -11.80 -13.18
CA GLY A 58 4.35 -10.47 -13.55
C GLY A 58 3.47 -9.75 -14.57
N ALA A 59 2.78 -10.49 -15.44
CA ALA A 59 1.94 -9.93 -16.51
C ALA A 59 0.59 -9.38 -16.03
N VAL A 60 0.20 -9.57 -14.76
CA VAL A 60 -1.05 -9.01 -14.21
C VAL A 60 -0.97 -7.50 -13.93
N VAL A 61 0.24 -6.93 -13.98
CA VAL A 61 0.52 -5.51 -13.83
C VAL A 61 1.08 -4.92 -15.13
N ASP A 62 0.92 -3.61 -15.29
CA ASP A 62 1.34 -2.87 -16.47
C ASP A 62 2.80 -2.41 -16.32
N TRP A 63 3.60 -2.69 -17.35
CA TRP A 63 5.01 -2.33 -17.43
C TRP A 63 5.23 -1.28 -18.51
N TYR A 64 6.10 -0.30 -18.24
CA TYR A 64 6.61 0.61 -19.26
C TYR A 64 7.58 -0.11 -20.20
N LYS A 65 8.41 -0.98 -19.63
CA LYS A 65 9.29 -1.90 -20.33
C LYS A 65 9.17 -3.27 -19.65
N PRO A 66 8.82 -4.35 -20.37
CA PRO A 66 8.90 -5.70 -19.82
C PRO A 66 10.31 -6.04 -19.36
N TRP A 67 10.40 -6.99 -18.43
CA TRP A 67 11.67 -7.49 -17.91
C TRP A 67 12.46 -8.28 -18.96
N ASP A 68 13.77 -8.30 -18.78
CA ASP A 68 14.70 -9.11 -19.59
C ASP A 68 14.85 -10.52 -18.97
N LYS A 69 14.71 -10.64 -17.63
CA LYS A 69 14.80 -11.90 -16.88
C LYS A 69 13.83 -11.92 -15.71
N VAL A 70 13.15 -13.05 -15.47
CA VAL A 70 12.15 -13.16 -14.40
C VAL A 70 12.81 -13.28 -13.04
N LEU A 71 13.88 -14.09 -12.93
CA LEU A 71 14.51 -14.43 -11.67
C LEU A 71 16.03 -14.39 -11.80
N ASP A 72 16.70 -13.54 -11.01
CA ASP A 72 18.15 -13.55 -10.87
C ASP A 72 18.59 -13.94 -9.46
N ASN A 73 19.28 -15.08 -9.38
CA ASN A 73 19.82 -15.67 -8.16
C ASN A 73 21.36 -15.67 -8.15
N SER A 74 22.02 -14.88 -8.99
CA SER A 74 23.48 -14.85 -9.06
C SER A 74 24.15 -14.26 -7.80
N ALA A 75 23.42 -13.49 -6.99
CA ALA A 75 23.94 -12.77 -5.81
C ALA A 75 23.32 -13.23 -4.47
N GLN A 76 23.02 -14.52 -4.32
CA GLN A 76 22.42 -15.08 -3.09
C GLN A 76 23.14 -14.60 -1.80
N PRO A 77 22.39 -14.28 -0.72
CA PRO A 77 20.95 -14.50 -0.53
C PRO A 77 20.05 -13.40 -1.12
N LEU A 78 20.61 -12.44 -1.87
CA LEU A 78 19.82 -11.41 -2.55
C LEU A 78 19.34 -11.94 -3.90
N THR A 79 18.03 -11.97 -4.07
CA THR A 79 17.35 -12.41 -5.29
C THR A 79 16.63 -11.22 -5.90
N GLU A 80 16.85 -10.99 -7.19
CA GLU A 80 16.14 -9.97 -7.95
C GLU A 80 15.07 -10.61 -8.83
N TRP A 81 13.94 -9.93 -8.97
CA TRP A 81 12.81 -10.39 -9.77
C TRP A 81 12.47 -9.38 -10.85
N PHE A 82 12.12 -9.86 -12.03
CA PHE A 82 11.73 -9.05 -13.20
C PHE A 82 12.82 -8.03 -13.61
N VAL A 83 14.08 -8.48 -13.60
CA VAL A 83 15.28 -7.67 -13.88
C VAL A 83 15.18 -6.99 -15.24
N GLY A 84 15.49 -5.70 -15.26
CA GLY A 84 15.44 -4.86 -16.46
C GLY A 84 14.05 -4.36 -16.82
N GLY A 85 13.01 -4.79 -16.08
CA GLY A 85 11.65 -4.30 -16.20
C GLY A 85 11.50 -2.89 -15.61
N GLN A 86 10.70 -2.05 -16.27
CA GLN A 86 10.38 -0.71 -15.78
C GLN A 86 8.90 -0.57 -15.50
N ILE A 87 8.56 -0.07 -14.31
CA ILE A 87 7.21 -0.03 -13.77
C ILE A 87 7.00 1.20 -12.89
N ASN A 88 5.75 1.55 -12.60
CA ASN A 88 5.41 2.49 -11.55
C ASN A 88 4.20 1.97 -10.75
N ALA A 89 4.31 1.93 -9.42
CA ALA A 89 3.24 1.40 -8.56
C ALA A 89 2.01 2.31 -8.54
N CYS A 90 2.17 3.63 -8.58
CA CYS A 90 1.04 4.57 -8.66
C CYS A 90 0.28 4.43 -9.99
N TYR A 91 1.01 4.25 -11.10
CA TYR A 91 0.37 4.00 -12.41
C TYR A 91 -0.53 2.76 -12.36
N ASN A 92 -0.01 1.68 -11.77
CA ASN A 92 -0.74 0.44 -11.61
C ASN A 92 -1.91 0.52 -10.63
N ALA A 93 -1.80 1.38 -9.62
CA ALA A 93 -2.83 1.59 -8.61
C ALA A 93 -3.90 2.61 -9.01
N ILE A 94 -3.68 3.46 -10.01
CA ILE A 94 -4.60 4.55 -10.36
C ILE A 94 -4.75 4.68 -11.88
N ASP A 95 -3.70 5.13 -12.56
CA ASP A 95 -3.77 5.64 -13.93
C ASP A 95 -4.28 4.58 -14.92
N ARG A 96 -3.87 3.32 -14.78
CA ARG A 96 -4.32 2.24 -15.67
C ARG A 96 -5.83 1.98 -15.57
N HIS A 97 -6.41 2.15 -14.39
CA HIS A 97 -7.84 1.96 -14.17
C HIS A 97 -8.65 3.11 -14.78
N ILE A 98 -8.16 4.35 -14.64
CA ILE A 98 -8.74 5.52 -15.32
C ILE A 98 -8.70 5.34 -16.84
N LYS A 99 -7.55 4.93 -17.38
CA LYS A 99 -7.37 4.65 -18.82
C LYS A 99 -8.32 3.54 -19.31
N ALA A 100 -8.64 2.57 -18.46
CA ALA A 100 -9.62 1.52 -18.73
C ALA A 100 -11.10 1.97 -18.52
N GLY A 101 -11.36 3.27 -18.37
CA GLY A 101 -12.72 3.82 -18.22
C GLY A 101 -13.30 3.73 -16.81
N LYS A 102 -12.50 3.41 -15.79
CA LYS A 102 -12.94 3.22 -14.40
C LYS A 102 -12.70 4.42 -13.50
N GLY A 103 -12.49 5.61 -14.07
CA GLY A 103 -12.20 6.83 -13.29
C GLY A 103 -13.26 7.18 -12.24
N LYS A 104 -14.55 7.02 -12.57
CA LYS A 104 -15.68 7.26 -11.66
C LYS A 104 -15.96 6.14 -10.67
N LYS A 105 -15.25 5.02 -10.76
CA LYS A 105 -15.40 3.92 -9.80
C LYS A 105 -14.81 4.33 -8.46
N VAL A 106 -15.48 3.96 -7.37
CA VAL A 106 -14.95 4.14 -6.01
C VAL A 106 -13.69 3.29 -5.85
N ALA A 107 -12.58 3.94 -5.49
CA ALA A 107 -11.32 3.29 -5.21
C ALA A 107 -11.14 3.03 -3.71
N LEU A 108 -11.54 4.01 -2.89
CA LEU A 108 -11.36 3.98 -1.45
C LEU A 108 -12.66 4.39 -0.76
N ILE A 109 -13.10 3.57 0.20
CA ILE A 109 -14.12 3.91 1.19
C ILE A 109 -13.39 4.15 2.50
N HIS A 110 -13.45 5.38 3.00
CA HIS A 110 -13.01 5.70 4.34
C HIS A 110 -14.21 5.68 5.27
N ASP A 111 -14.25 4.71 6.15
CA ASP A 111 -15.32 4.51 7.12
C ASP A 111 -14.78 4.82 8.51
N SER A 112 -15.18 5.97 9.07
CA SER A 112 -14.68 6.49 10.33
C SER A 112 -15.80 6.58 11.36
N PRO A 113 -16.02 5.54 12.17
CA PRO A 113 -16.90 5.63 13.32
C PRO A 113 -16.44 6.68 14.34
N VAL A 114 -15.13 6.96 14.45
CA VAL A 114 -14.62 7.99 15.39
C VAL A 114 -14.98 9.42 15.00
N THR A 115 -15.39 9.65 13.74
CA THR A 115 -15.93 10.93 13.28
C THR A 115 -17.34 10.82 12.72
N GLU A 116 -18.00 9.68 12.92
CA GLU A 116 -19.34 9.38 12.41
C GLU A 116 -19.51 9.71 10.91
N SER A 117 -18.51 9.35 10.10
CA SER A 117 -18.49 9.72 8.68
C SER A 117 -18.02 8.59 7.78
N VAL A 118 -18.61 8.54 6.58
CA VAL A 118 -18.21 7.65 5.49
C VAL A 118 -17.91 8.50 4.26
N THR A 119 -16.67 8.45 3.78
CA THR A 119 -16.24 9.15 2.57
C THR A 119 -15.92 8.15 1.48
N LYS A 120 -16.45 8.35 0.28
CA LYS A 120 -16.13 7.57 -0.92
C LYS A 120 -15.25 8.41 -1.83
N ILE A 121 -14.13 7.85 -2.27
CA ILE A 121 -13.14 8.52 -3.11
C ILE A 121 -12.99 7.69 -4.38
N THR A 122 -13.22 8.31 -5.54
CA THR A 122 -13.11 7.65 -6.84
C THR A 122 -11.65 7.57 -7.30
N TYR A 123 -11.38 6.77 -8.34
CA TYR A 123 -10.05 6.74 -8.97
C TYR A 123 -9.66 8.12 -9.52
N ASP A 124 -10.60 8.88 -10.10
CA ASP A 124 -10.37 10.26 -10.54
C ASP A 124 -9.98 11.18 -9.35
N ASP A 125 -10.68 11.07 -8.23
CA ASP A 125 -10.39 11.87 -7.03
C ASP A 125 -9.01 11.52 -6.44
N LEU A 126 -8.64 10.23 -6.44
CA LEU A 126 -7.31 9.80 -6.03
C LEU A 126 -6.25 10.35 -6.98
N TYR A 127 -6.44 10.23 -8.30
CA TYR A 127 -5.51 10.75 -9.30
C TYR A 127 -5.23 12.23 -9.09
N GLU A 128 -6.27 13.03 -8.88
CA GLU A 128 -6.16 14.47 -8.67
C GLU A 128 -5.24 14.78 -7.47
N LYS A 129 -5.58 14.24 -6.30
CA LYS A 129 -4.86 14.52 -5.05
C LYS A 129 -3.44 13.96 -5.08
N VAL A 130 -3.26 12.75 -5.60
CA VAL A 130 -1.96 12.07 -5.68
C VAL A 130 -1.02 12.79 -6.66
N SER A 131 -1.53 13.20 -7.83
CA SER A 131 -0.73 13.88 -8.84
C SER A 131 -0.31 15.28 -8.41
N LEU A 132 -1.19 16.02 -7.71
CA LEU A 132 -0.85 17.33 -7.13
C LEU A 132 0.18 17.20 -6.01
N LEU A 133 -0.01 16.26 -5.07
CA LEU A 133 0.96 16.05 -3.99
C LEU A 133 2.33 15.61 -4.53
N ALA A 134 2.35 14.78 -5.57
CA ALA A 134 3.59 14.40 -6.25
C ALA A 134 4.30 15.63 -6.83
N GLY A 135 3.56 16.54 -7.48
CA GLY A 135 4.10 17.81 -7.95
C GLY A 135 4.62 18.71 -6.82
N ALA A 136 3.92 18.76 -5.69
CA ALA A 136 4.35 19.50 -4.51
C ALA A 136 5.69 18.97 -3.98
N LEU A 137 5.86 17.64 -3.89
CA LEU A 137 7.11 17.01 -3.49
C LEU A 137 8.26 17.35 -4.46
N VAL A 138 8.00 17.35 -5.77
CA VAL A 138 8.99 17.76 -6.78
C VAL A 138 9.37 19.24 -6.63
N ASN A 139 8.43 20.13 -6.34
CA ASN A 139 8.71 21.54 -6.05
C ASN A 139 9.60 21.73 -4.81
N LEU A 140 9.53 20.81 -3.84
CA LEU A 140 10.42 20.76 -2.67
C LEU A 140 11.77 20.09 -2.97
N GLY A 141 12.04 19.75 -4.23
CA GLY A 141 13.30 19.17 -4.69
C GLY A 141 13.45 17.68 -4.35
N VAL A 142 12.35 16.96 -4.16
CA VAL A 142 12.35 15.49 -4.04
C VAL A 142 12.61 14.88 -5.41
N VAL A 143 13.57 13.95 -5.47
CA VAL A 143 13.90 13.19 -6.68
C VAL A 143 13.75 11.68 -6.48
N LYS A 144 13.79 10.91 -7.56
CA LYS A 144 13.79 9.45 -7.51
C LYS A 144 14.87 8.94 -6.54
N GLY A 145 14.48 8.03 -5.64
CA GLY A 145 15.36 7.44 -4.62
C GLY A 145 15.47 8.23 -3.30
N ASP A 146 14.93 9.45 -3.23
CA ASP A 146 14.80 10.14 -1.95
C ASP A 146 13.80 9.42 -1.03
N ARG A 147 14.03 9.52 0.28
CA ARG A 147 13.18 8.89 1.29
C ARG A 147 12.21 9.92 1.86
N ILE A 148 10.94 9.56 1.98
CA ILE A 148 9.87 10.42 2.49
C ILE A 148 9.20 9.71 3.65
N LEU A 149 9.20 10.32 4.83
CA LEU A 149 8.57 9.72 6.00
C LEU A 149 7.11 10.16 6.09
N ILE A 150 6.21 9.22 6.35
CA ILE A 150 4.77 9.47 6.49
C ILE A 150 4.36 9.15 7.94
N TYR A 151 3.77 10.12 8.63
CA TYR A 151 3.32 9.99 10.01
C TYR A 151 1.88 10.51 10.16
N MET A 152 0.92 9.63 9.85
CA MET A 152 -0.50 9.96 9.75
C MET A 152 -1.35 8.87 10.44
N PRO A 153 -2.57 9.21 10.89
CA PRO A 153 -3.57 8.21 11.27
C PRO A 153 -4.05 7.44 10.03
N LEU A 154 -4.97 6.50 10.27
CA LEU A 154 -5.64 5.71 9.24
C LEU A 154 -6.69 6.55 8.49
N ILE A 155 -6.25 7.58 7.78
CA ILE A 155 -7.07 8.50 6.95
C ILE A 155 -6.64 8.44 5.47
N PRO A 156 -7.50 8.85 4.51
CA PRO A 156 -7.21 8.78 3.07
C PRO A 156 -5.89 9.46 2.66
N GLU A 157 -5.53 10.55 3.33
CA GLU A 157 -4.32 11.30 3.08
C GLU A 157 -3.05 10.47 3.29
N ALA A 158 -3.08 9.41 4.11
CA ALA A 158 -1.96 8.48 4.25
C ALA A 158 -1.73 7.68 2.95
N ILE A 159 -2.80 7.18 2.33
CA ILE A 159 -2.73 6.47 1.04
C ILE A 159 -2.33 7.43 -0.09
N ILE A 160 -2.92 8.64 -0.10
CA ILE A 160 -2.55 9.68 -1.07
C ILE A 160 -1.05 9.99 -0.97
N SER A 161 -0.52 10.11 0.25
CA SER A 161 0.91 10.33 0.50
C SER A 161 1.77 9.18 -0.01
N MET A 162 1.41 7.92 0.31
CA MET A 162 2.15 6.75 -0.17
C MET A 162 2.21 6.69 -1.69
N LEU A 163 1.07 6.91 -2.37
CA LEU A 163 0.98 6.85 -3.82
C LEU A 163 1.69 8.04 -4.49
N ALA A 164 1.61 9.25 -3.91
CA ALA A 164 2.30 10.43 -4.43
C ALA A 164 3.82 10.28 -4.38
N VAL A 165 4.35 9.71 -3.29
CA VAL A 165 5.78 9.45 -3.14
C VAL A 165 6.28 8.47 -4.21
N VAL A 166 5.58 7.35 -4.41
CA VAL A 166 6.03 6.34 -5.40
C VAL A 166 5.71 6.75 -6.83
N ARG A 167 4.77 7.69 -7.06
CA ARG A 167 4.51 8.29 -8.37
C ARG A 167 5.77 8.93 -8.95
N ILE A 168 6.60 9.56 -8.12
CA ILE A 168 7.84 10.23 -8.53
C ILE A 168 9.10 9.35 -8.33
N GLY A 169 8.92 8.06 -8.01
CA GLY A 169 10.02 7.14 -7.76
C GLY A 169 10.78 7.39 -6.46
N ALA A 170 10.24 8.20 -5.56
CA ALA A 170 10.74 8.31 -4.19
C ALA A 170 10.24 7.12 -3.35
N ILE A 171 10.84 6.95 -2.17
CA ILE A 171 10.68 5.78 -1.30
C ILE A 171 9.96 6.24 -0.04
N HIS A 172 8.75 5.77 0.21
CA HIS A 172 8.07 6.17 1.45
C HIS A 172 8.48 5.29 2.63
N SER A 173 8.35 5.85 3.82
CA SER A 173 8.49 5.12 5.08
C SER A 173 7.36 5.54 6.02
N VAL A 174 6.32 4.73 6.09
CA VAL A 174 5.20 4.96 7.01
C VAL A 174 5.60 4.56 8.42
N VAL A 175 5.34 5.45 9.38
CA VAL A 175 5.55 5.22 10.80
C VAL A 175 4.19 5.11 11.48
N PHE A 176 4.00 4.03 12.24
CA PHE A 176 2.77 3.82 13.01
C PHE A 176 2.49 5.01 13.94
N GLY A 177 1.28 5.56 13.85
CA GLY A 177 0.87 6.72 14.63
C GLY A 177 1.07 6.55 16.14
N GLY A 178 0.79 5.35 16.68
CA GLY A 178 0.90 5.10 18.12
C GLY A 178 2.32 5.13 18.70
N PHE A 179 3.37 5.32 17.89
CA PHE A 179 4.74 5.44 18.41
C PHE A 179 4.97 6.77 19.13
N ALA A 180 5.76 6.70 20.22
CA ALA A 180 6.23 7.88 20.93
C ALA A 180 7.34 8.61 20.17
N ALA A 181 7.65 9.83 20.58
CA ALA A 181 8.63 10.71 19.92
C ALA A 181 10.03 10.08 19.80
N ARG A 182 10.46 9.28 20.77
CA ARG A 182 11.74 8.55 20.73
C ARG A 182 11.78 7.56 19.55
N GLU A 183 10.67 6.87 19.31
CA GLU A 183 10.59 5.79 18.33
C GLU A 183 10.44 6.36 16.92
N LEU A 184 9.78 7.51 16.80
CA LEU A 184 9.75 8.33 15.59
C LEU A 184 11.14 8.92 15.29
N CYS A 185 11.82 9.50 16.27
CA CYS A 185 13.18 10.05 16.12
C CYS A 185 14.18 9.00 15.61
N ALA A 186 14.18 7.79 16.18
CA ALA A 186 15.07 6.71 15.74
C ALA A 186 14.88 6.37 14.25
N ARG A 187 13.63 6.42 13.75
CA ARG A 187 13.31 6.17 12.35
C ARG A 187 13.67 7.36 11.45
N ILE A 188 13.46 8.60 11.89
CA ILE A 188 13.91 9.79 11.16
C ILE A 188 15.44 9.77 10.99
N ASN A 189 16.18 9.48 12.07
CA ASN A 189 17.64 9.39 12.03
C ASN A 189 18.14 8.28 11.11
N HIS A 190 17.46 7.13 11.06
CA HIS A 190 17.86 6.03 10.17
C HIS A 190 17.43 6.26 8.72
N ALA A 191 16.22 6.77 8.49
CA ALA A 191 15.68 7.00 7.15
C ALA A 191 16.26 8.25 6.49
N THR A 192 16.74 9.22 7.26
CA THR A 192 17.19 10.54 6.79
C THR A 192 16.23 11.12 5.73
N PRO A 193 14.94 11.29 6.06
CA PRO A 193 13.95 11.63 5.06
C PRO A 193 14.18 13.04 4.52
N LYS A 194 14.02 13.21 3.21
CA LYS A 194 14.11 14.51 2.52
C LYS A 194 12.96 15.44 2.97
N VAL A 195 11.77 14.87 3.09
CA VAL A 195 10.53 15.52 3.53
C VAL A 195 9.80 14.58 4.47
N ILE A 196 9.13 15.15 5.48
CA ILE A 196 8.16 14.43 6.31
C ILE A 196 6.76 14.88 5.91
N ILE A 197 5.82 13.95 5.76
CA ILE A 197 4.40 14.24 5.59
C ILE A 197 3.67 13.74 6.83
N ALA A 198 2.95 14.62 7.52
CA ALA A 198 2.27 14.27 8.76
C ALA A 198 0.88 14.86 8.87
N ALA A 199 0.04 14.30 9.72
CA ALA A 199 -1.20 14.94 10.16
C ALA A 199 -0.98 15.67 11.48
N ASN A 200 -1.82 16.67 11.79
CA ASN A 200 -1.79 17.35 13.07
C ASN A 200 -2.22 16.43 14.23
N CYS A 201 -3.25 15.61 14.01
CA CYS A 201 -3.79 14.71 15.03
C CYS A 201 -4.46 13.45 14.46
N GLY A 202 -4.60 12.44 15.34
CA GLY A 202 -5.45 11.27 15.16
C GLY A 202 -6.52 11.22 16.26
N ILE A 203 -7.56 10.42 16.04
CA ILE A 203 -8.68 10.28 16.97
C ILE A 203 -8.72 8.83 17.46
N GLU A 204 -8.73 8.69 18.79
CA GLU A 204 -8.90 7.43 19.51
C GLU A 204 -10.16 7.56 20.39
N PRO A 205 -10.84 6.45 20.78
CA PRO A 205 -12.15 6.50 21.41
C PRO A 205 -12.29 7.50 22.59
N ASN A 206 -11.21 7.66 23.37
CA ASN A 206 -11.21 8.47 24.59
C ASN A 206 -10.21 9.63 24.54
N LYS A 207 -9.55 9.90 23.41
CA LYS A 207 -8.53 10.96 23.32
C LYS A 207 -8.20 11.38 21.90
N ILE A 208 -7.72 12.61 21.77
CA ILE A 208 -7.03 13.09 20.57
C ILE A 208 -5.53 12.79 20.71
N VAL A 209 -4.95 12.12 19.72
CA VAL A 209 -3.50 11.90 19.63
C VAL A 209 -2.88 13.06 18.87
N ARG A 210 -2.11 13.92 19.55
CA ARG A 210 -1.48 15.11 18.96
C ARG A 210 -0.19 14.75 18.21
N TYR A 211 -0.33 14.26 16.98
CA TYR A 211 0.81 13.86 16.14
C TYR A 211 1.82 14.98 15.93
N LYS A 212 1.38 16.23 15.77
CA LYS A 212 2.31 17.35 15.56
C LYS A 212 3.23 17.59 16.77
N ASP A 213 2.71 17.43 17.98
CA ASP A 213 3.51 17.61 19.21
C ASP A 213 4.55 16.48 19.35
N ILE A 214 4.16 15.25 19.01
CA ILE A 214 5.05 14.09 18.99
C ILE A 214 6.14 14.28 17.92
N LEU A 215 5.77 14.76 16.73
CA LEU A 215 6.70 15.06 15.65
C LEU A 215 7.70 16.15 16.07
N ASN A 216 7.24 17.26 16.65
CA ASN A 216 8.12 18.33 17.14
C ASN A 216 9.12 17.80 18.18
N THR A 217 8.63 17.03 19.16
CA THR A 217 9.47 16.43 20.19
C THR A 217 10.50 15.46 19.60
N ALA A 218 10.13 14.72 18.55
CA ALA A 218 11.05 13.86 17.82
C ALA A 218 12.11 14.70 17.08
N LEU A 219 11.68 15.74 16.35
CA LEU A 219 12.53 16.63 15.57
C LEU A 219 13.53 17.40 16.43
N ASP A 220 13.24 17.68 17.69
CA ASP A 220 14.22 18.31 18.60
C ASP A 220 15.33 17.35 19.04
N ARG A 221 15.19 16.05 18.73
CA ARG A 221 16.13 15.00 19.10
C ARG A 221 16.82 14.34 17.91
N VAL A 222 16.43 14.66 16.68
CA VAL A 222 17.08 14.10 15.49
C VAL A 222 18.44 14.75 15.27
N THR A 223 19.37 13.97 14.71
CA THR A 223 20.72 14.45 14.38
C THR A 223 20.68 15.45 13.23
N GLU A 224 19.80 15.23 12.26
CA GLU A 224 19.60 16.09 11.11
C GLU A 224 18.10 16.30 10.89
N LYS A 225 17.65 17.56 10.99
CA LYS A 225 16.24 17.91 10.74
C LYS A 225 15.96 17.89 9.23
N PRO A 226 14.81 17.37 8.78
CA PRO A 226 14.38 17.55 7.39
C PRO A 226 14.19 19.03 7.11
N LYS A 227 14.38 19.44 5.85
CA LYS A 227 14.18 20.84 5.44
C LYS A 227 12.71 21.24 5.43
N HIS A 228 11.83 20.30 5.12
CA HIS A 228 10.40 20.55 4.95
C HIS A 228 9.56 19.45 5.60
N CYS A 229 8.45 19.86 6.20
CA CYS A 229 7.37 19.00 6.67
C CYS A 229 6.05 19.46 6.04
N ILE A 230 5.31 18.57 5.38
CA ILE A 230 3.95 18.86 4.89
C ILE A 230 2.97 18.41 5.98
N ILE A 231 2.19 19.34 6.52
CA ILE A 231 1.28 19.10 7.65
C ILE A 231 -0.18 19.17 7.18
N TYR A 232 -0.88 18.05 7.24
CA TYR A 232 -2.32 17.97 7.06
C TYR A 232 -3.03 18.34 8.37
N GLN A 233 -3.75 19.46 8.35
CA GLN A 233 -4.62 19.87 9.46
C GLN A 233 -5.97 19.19 9.26
N ARG A 234 -6.26 18.19 10.09
CA ARG A 234 -7.47 17.40 9.99
C ARG A 234 -8.71 18.30 10.18
N PRO A 235 -9.71 18.27 9.28
CA PRO A 235 -10.90 19.09 9.39
C PRO A 235 -11.65 18.86 10.71
N ASN A 236 -12.35 19.89 11.19
CA ASN A 236 -13.14 19.89 12.42
C ASN A 236 -12.36 19.59 13.71
N MET A 237 -11.03 19.50 13.64
CA MET A 237 -10.14 19.38 14.79
C MET A 237 -9.38 20.68 15.02
N GLU A 238 -8.99 20.92 16.26
CA GLU A 238 -8.15 22.08 16.60
C GLU A 238 -6.82 22.01 15.82
N PRO A 239 -6.51 23.04 15.01
CA PRO A 239 -5.29 23.04 14.23
C PRO A 239 -4.06 23.15 15.14
N SER A 240 -2.99 22.46 14.78
CA SER A 240 -1.71 22.58 15.50
C SER A 240 -0.88 23.75 14.93
N PRO A 241 -0.10 24.46 15.76
CA PRO A 241 0.84 25.47 15.28
C PRO A 241 1.85 24.88 14.28
N LEU A 242 2.10 25.62 13.21
CA LEU A 242 3.12 25.31 12.21
C LEU A 242 4.44 26.02 12.57
N THR A 243 5.54 25.30 12.46
CA THR A 243 6.91 25.79 12.68
C THR A 243 7.39 26.57 11.45
N PRO A 244 7.62 27.89 11.55
CA PRO A 244 8.01 28.72 10.41
C PRO A 244 9.30 28.23 9.74
N GLY A 245 9.32 28.23 8.41
CA GLY A 245 10.49 27.82 7.61
C GLY A 245 10.70 26.31 7.45
N ILE A 246 9.98 25.48 8.21
CA ILE A 246 10.03 24.01 8.10
C ILE A 246 8.67 23.46 7.68
N ASP A 247 7.60 23.85 8.36
CA ASP A 247 6.27 23.31 8.11
C ASP A 247 5.56 24.05 6.97
N ILE A 248 4.93 23.28 6.10
CA ILE A 248 4.09 23.72 5.00
C ILE A 248 2.70 23.12 5.20
N LEU A 249 1.66 23.95 5.15
CA LEU A 249 0.30 23.46 5.23
C LEU A 249 -0.02 22.61 3.99
N TRP A 250 -0.65 21.46 4.18
CA TRP A 250 -1.00 20.54 3.09
C TRP A 250 -1.78 21.24 1.96
N SER A 251 -2.77 22.08 2.28
CA SER A 251 -3.54 22.81 1.26
C SER A 251 -2.68 23.76 0.43
N ASP A 252 -1.67 24.39 1.05
CA ASP A 252 -0.78 25.34 0.38
C ASP A 252 0.22 24.62 -0.52
N ALA A 253 0.70 23.44 -0.06
CA ALA A 253 1.51 22.55 -0.89
C ALA A 253 0.76 22.10 -2.14
N LEU A 254 -0.53 21.77 -2.03
CA LEU A 254 -1.34 21.35 -3.17
C LEU A 254 -1.74 22.51 -4.10
N SER A 255 -2.11 23.67 -3.56
CA SER A 255 -2.61 24.80 -4.35
C SER A 255 -1.55 25.43 -5.27
N THR A 256 -0.28 25.27 -4.92
CA THR A 256 0.87 25.77 -5.69
C THR A 256 1.48 24.72 -6.62
N ALA A 257 1.02 23.47 -6.53
CA ALA A 257 1.53 22.35 -7.32
C ALA A 257 0.81 22.21 -8.67
N LYS A 258 1.48 21.50 -9.59
CA LYS A 258 0.88 20.98 -10.83
C LYS A 258 0.87 19.46 -10.77
N HIS A 259 -0.06 18.83 -11.49
CA HIS A 259 -0.04 17.38 -11.67
C HIS A 259 1.31 16.92 -12.20
N HIS A 260 1.90 15.92 -11.55
CA HIS A 260 3.13 15.30 -12.02
C HIS A 260 2.84 13.94 -12.68
N PRO A 261 3.47 13.60 -13.82
CA PRO A 261 3.34 12.27 -14.41
C PRO A 261 4.06 11.20 -13.57
N CYS A 262 3.71 9.92 -13.77
CA CYS A 262 4.46 8.81 -13.18
C CYS A 262 5.89 8.75 -13.71
N VAL A 263 6.86 8.55 -12.82
CA VAL A 263 8.27 8.32 -13.15
C VAL A 263 8.54 6.80 -13.12
N PRO A 264 8.91 6.17 -14.25
CA PRO A 264 9.26 4.75 -14.27
C PRO A 264 10.48 4.45 -13.40
N VAL A 265 10.39 3.35 -12.66
CA VAL A 265 11.49 2.80 -11.86
C VAL A 265 11.77 1.36 -12.28
N GLU A 266 12.98 0.87 -12.00
CA GLU A 266 13.33 -0.53 -12.24
C GLU A 266 12.56 -1.43 -11.25
N ALA A 267 12.27 -2.69 -11.62
CA ALA A 267 11.44 -3.60 -10.83
C ALA A 267 11.91 -3.78 -9.37
N ASN A 268 13.21 -3.79 -9.13
CA ASN A 268 13.86 -3.96 -7.84
C ASN A 268 14.14 -2.62 -7.14
N HIS A 269 13.77 -1.49 -7.76
CA HIS A 269 13.77 -0.18 -7.09
C HIS A 269 12.93 -0.21 -5.82
N PRO A 270 13.42 0.34 -4.68
CA PRO A 270 12.68 0.37 -3.44
C PRO A 270 11.33 1.08 -3.57
N LEU A 271 10.25 0.38 -3.23
CA LEU A 271 8.92 0.95 -3.10
C LEU A 271 8.76 1.68 -1.77
N TYR A 272 9.16 1.01 -0.68
CA TYR A 272 9.08 1.55 0.67
C TYR A 272 10.12 0.94 1.61
N ILE A 273 10.32 1.64 2.74
CA ILE A 273 11.06 1.16 3.91
C ILE A 273 10.06 1.01 5.06
N LEU A 274 9.91 -0.20 5.57
CA LEU A 274 9.06 -0.48 6.74
C LEU A 274 9.90 -0.98 7.91
N TYR A 275 9.84 -0.26 9.03
CA TYR A 275 10.65 -0.56 10.20
C TYR A 275 10.02 -1.61 11.10
N THR A 276 10.79 -2.64 11.46
CA THR A 276 10.39 -3.66 12.44
C THR A 276 11.18 -3.54 13.74
N SER A 277 10.62 -4.07 14.83
CA SER A 277 11.33 -4.21 16.09
C SER A 277 12.47 -5.21 15.91
N GLY A 278 13.71 -4.71 15.97
CA GLY A 278 14.89 -5.56 16.05
C GLY A 278 15.12 -6.08 17.46
N THR A 279 15.85 -7.19 17.60
CA THR A 279 16.45 -7.64 18.86
C THR A 279 17.59 -6.74 19.32
N THR A 280 18.06 -5.86 18.45
CA THR A 280 19.12 -4.86 18.67
C THR A 280 18.47 -3.48 18.80
N ASP A 281 18.97 -2.61 19.68
CA ASP A 281 18.41 -1.28 19.98
C ASP A 281 18.17 -0.35 18.78
N LYS A 282 18.73 -0.66 17.59
CA LYS A 282 18.52 0.09 16.35
C LYS A 282 17.37 -0.48 15.51
N PRO A 283 16.45 0.36 15.00
CA PRO A 283 15.34 -0.10 14.17
C PRO A 283 15.85 -0.68 12.85
N LYS A 284 15.26 -1.78 12.38
CA LYS A 284 15.64 -2.44 11.12
C LYS A 284 14.67 -2.02 10.01
N GLY A 285 15.17 -1.28 9.02
CA GLY A 285 14.38 -0.83 7.87
C GLY A 285 14.30 -1.91 6.79
N ILE A 286 13.18 -2.62 6.70
CA ILE A 286 12.95 -3.61 5.65
C ILE A 286 12.63 -2.86 4.36
N VAL A 287 13.45 -3.08 3.33
CA VAL A 287 13.22 -2.54 1.99
C VAL A 287 12.36 -3.50 1.19
N ARG A 288 11.32 -2.99 0.53
CA ARG A 288 10.47 -3.78 -0.38
C ARG A 288 10.68 -3.32 -1.83
N PRO A 289 11.06 -4.20 -2.78
CA PRO A 289 11.12 -3.84 -4.20
C PRO A 289 9.72 -3.56 -4.79
N THR A 290 9.68 -2.88 -5.94
CA THR A 290 8.43 -2.42 -6.56
C THR A 290 7.71 -3.51 -7.35
N GLY A 291 8.30 -3.96 -8.45
CA GLY A 291 7.63 -4.73 -9.49
C GLY A 291 7.10 -6.06 -9.00
N GLY A 292 7.99 -6.92 -8.49
CA GLY A 292 7.57 -8.22 -7.97
C GLY A 292 6.58 -8.13 -6.83
N HIS A 293 6.72 -7.11 -5.95
CA HIS A 293 5.78 -6.95 -4.85
C HIS A 293 4.35 -6.64 -5.32
N ILE A 294 4.16 -5.64 -6.18
CA ILE A 294 2.80 -5.27 -6.63
C ILE A 294 2.19 -6.33 -7.56
N ALA A 295 3.01 -7.04 -8.35
CA ALA A 295 2.56 -8.16 -9.16
C ALA A 295 2.03 -9.30 -8.27
N THR A 296 2.80 -9.70 -7.26
CA THR A 296 2.37 -10.73 -6.30
C THR A 296 1.12 -10.29 -5.54
N LEU A 297 1.05 -9.05 -5.06
CA LEU A 297 -0.14 -8.57 -4.34
C LEU A 297 -1.39 -8.64 -5.23
N CYS A 298 -1.33 -8.12 -6.46
CA CYS A 298 -2.44 -8.19 -7.41
C CYS A 298 -2.86 -9.65 -7.69
N TRP A 299 -1.88 -10.54 -7.87
CA TRP A 299 -2.14 -11.97 -8.04
C TRP A 299 -2.81 -12.60 -6.82
N THR A 300 -2.36 -12.29 -5.60
CA THR A 300 -2.97 -12.83 -4.38
C THR A 300 -4.41 -12.36 -4.15
N MET A 301 -4.76 -11.12 -4.56
CA MET A 301 -6.14 -10.64 -4.48
C MET A 301 -7.11 -11.58 -5.20
N SER A 302 -6.74 -12.04 -6.40
CA SER A 302 -7.56 -12.98 -7.15
C SER A 302 -7.35 -14.43 -6.68
N CYS A 303 -6.11 -14.90 -6.58
CA CYS A 303 -5.83 -16.32 -6.41
C CYS A 303 -5.99 -16.84 -4.98
N ILE A 304 -5.77 -16.00 -3.96
CA ILE A 304 -5.94 -16.39 -2.55
C ILE A 304 -7.29 -15.95 -2.03
N TYR A 305 -7.67 -14.69 -2.30
CA TYR A 305 -8.89 -14.11 -1.76
C TYR A 305 -10.10 -14.24 -2.69
N GLY A 306 -9.94 -14.73 -3.92
CA GLY A 306 -11.04 -14.90 -4.86
C GLY A 306 -11.66 -13.58 -5.33
N MET A 307 -10.97 -12.47 -5.15
CA MET A 307 -11.50 -11.14 -5.47
C MET A 307 -11.42 -10.86 -6.97
N THR A 308 -12.45 -10.18 -7.44
CA THR A 308 -12.55 -9.58 -8.76
C THR A 308 -12.52 -8.07 -8.61
N GLU A 309 -12.27 -7.37 -9.71
CA GLU A 309 -12.32 -5.91 -9.67
C GLU A 309 -13.67 -5.36 -9.18
N ASN A 310 -14.78 -6.07 -9.36
CA ASN A 310 -16.11 -5.58 -8.96
C ASN A 310 -16.37 -5.71 -7.46
N ASP A 311 -15.47 -6.35 -6.70
CA ASP A 311 -15.64 -6.56 -5.28
C ASP A 311 -15.23 -5.35 -4.44
N VAL A 312 -15.60 -5.42 -3.15
CA VAL A 312 -15.20 -4.48 -2.10
C VAL A 312 -14.37 -5.25 -1.11
N TRP A 313 -13.13 -4.80 -0.90
CA TRP A 313 -12.17 -5.44 -0.04
C TRP A 313 -11.97 -4.65 1.24
N TRP A 314 -11.99 -5.34 2.37
CA TRP A 314 -11.66 -4.76 3.66
C TRP A 314 -10.62 -5.61 4.39
N THR A 315 -9.65 -4.94 4.99
CA THR A 315 -8.70 -5.56 5.91
C THR A 315 -8.56 -4.70 7.16
N ALA A 316 -8.82 -5.31 8.32
CA ALA A 316 -8.67 -4.67 9.61
C ALA A 316 -7.19 -4.56 10.02
N SER A 317 -6.47 -3.58 9.48
CA SER A 317 -5.08 -3.28 9.83
C SER A 317 -4.82 -1.78 9.84
N ASP A 318 -3.60 -1.39 10.19
CA ASP A 318 -3.13 -0.01 10.18
C ASP A 318 -2.01 0.18 9.14
N MET A 319 -1.86 1.38 8.59
CA MET A 319 -0.83 1.70 7.60
C MET A 319 0.60 1.56 8.16
N GLY A 320 0.80 1.59 9.46
CA GLY A 320 2.10 1.34 10.10
C GLY A 320 2.59 -0.12 10.00
N TRP A 321 1.77 -1.03 9.48
CA TRP A 321 2.10 -2.45 9.33
C TRP A 321 2.06 -2.90 7.87
N VAL A 322 2.75 -4.01 7.59
CA VAL A 322 2.86 -4.56 6.22
C VAL A 322 1.52 -4.99 5.64
N VAL A 323 0.58 -5.40 6.51
CA VAL A 323 -0.78 -5.78 6.10
C VAL A 323 -1.54 -4.56 5.56
N GLY A 324 -1.45 -3.39 6.21
CA GLY A 324 -2.05 -2.15 5.70
C GLY A 324 -1.45 -1.71 4.36
N HIS A 325 -0.12 -1.79 4.22
CA HIS A 325 0.55 -1.52 2.95
C HIS A 325 0.04 -2.44 1.84
N SER A 326 0.06 -3.74 2.12
CA SER A 326 -0.24 -4.80 1.15
C SER A 326 -1.71 -4.85 0.77
N TYR A 327 -2.61 -4.74 1.75
CA TYR A 327 -4.02 -5.09 1.59
C TYR A 327 -4.99 -3.97 1.96
N ILE A 328 -4.54 -2.76 2.32
CA ILE A 328 -5.40 -1.56 2.29
C ILE A 328 -5.04 -0.70 1.08
N CYS A 329 -3.75 -0.53 0.80
CA CYS A 329 -3.27 0.28 -0.33
C CYS A 329 -2.99 -0.55 -1.58
N TYR A 330 -1.83 -1.21 -1.67
CA TYR A 330 -1.30 -1.67 -2.95
C TYR A 330 -2.11 -2.78 -3.62
N GLY A 331 -2.40 -3.87 -2.91
CA GLY A 331 -3.13 -5.02 -3.45
C GLY A 331 -4.48 -4.66 -4.07
N PRO A 332 -5.45 -4.16 -3.29
CA PRO A 332 -6.76 -3.83 -3.83
C PRO A 332 -6.70 -2.72 -4.89
N LEU A 333 -5.94 -1.64 -4.68
CA LEU A 333 -5.89 -0.54 -5.64
C LEU A 333 -5.18 -0.93 -6.93
N CYS A 334 -4.09 -1.69 -6.89
CA CYS A 334 -3.47 -2.22 -8.11
C CYS A 334 -4.40 -3.20 -8.81
N ALA A 335 -5.17 -4.03 -8.10
CA ALA A 335 -6.13 -4.93 -8.70
C ALA A 335 -7.42 -4.22 -9.22
N GLY A 336 -7.52 -2.89 -9.06
CA GLY A 336 -8.70 -2.14 -9.46
C GLY A 336 -9.91 -2.35 -8.55
N ILE A 337 -9.73 -2.92 -7.35
CA ILE A 337 -10.77 -3.27 -6.37
C ILE A 337 -11.09 -2.03 -5.51
N THR A 338 -12.31 -1.95 -4.98
CA THR A 338 -12.66 -0.93 -3.98
C THR A 338 -12.08 -1.32 -2.62
N SER A 339 -11.18 -0.53 -2.06
CA SER A 339 -10.58 -0.78 -0.74
C SER A 339 -11.35 -0.06 0.37
N VAL A 340 -11.54 -0.70 1.53
CA VAL A 340 -12.13 -0.09 2.73
C VAL A 340 -11.03 0.20 3.74
N MET A 341 -10.96 1.46 4.16
CA MET A 341 -10.12 1.97 5.22
C MET A 341 -11.00 2.32 6.42
N TYR A 342 -10.88 1.54 7.49
CA TYR A 342 -11.73 1.67 8.67
C TYR A 342 -10.99 2.39 9.80
N GLU A 343 -11.44 3.58 10.18
CA GLU A 343 -10.85 4.38 11.26
C GLU A 343 -11.65 4.19 12.56
N GLY A 344 -11.31 3.15 13.33
CA GLY A 344 -11.95 2.84 14.60
C GLY A 344 -11.29 1.71 15.37
N LYS A 345 -11.98 1.21 16.40
CA LYS A 345 -11.60 0.03 17.19
C LYS A 345 -12.68 -1.04 17.12
N PRO A 346 -12.31 -2.32 17.03
CA PRO A 346 -13.27 -3.42 16.93
C PRO A 346 -14.20 -3.56 18.14
N ASP A 347 -13.83 -3.01 19.30
CA ASP A 347 -14.52 -3.19 20.57
C ASP A 347 -15.04 -1.89 21.21
N ARG A 348 -14.67 -0.70 20.70
CA ARG A 348 -14.81 0.58 21.43
C ARG A 348 -15.25 1.78 20.60
N THR A 349 -15.64 1.61 19.33
CA THR A 349 -16.09 2.74 18.50
C THR A 349 -17.44 2.50 17.82
N PRO A 350 -18.56 2.50 18.57
CA PRO A 350 -18.68 2.50 20.04
C PRO A 350 -18.69 1.13 20.74
N ASP A 351 -18.92 0.03 20.02
CA ASP A 351 -19.20 -1.29 20.62
C ASP A 351 -18.57 -2.47 19.83
N PRO A 352 -18.65 -3.72 20.31
CA PRO A 352 -18.09 -4.89 19.61
C PRO A 352 -18.75 -5.30 18.29
N GLY A 353 -19.89 -4.70 17.90
CA GLY A 353 -20.60 -4.97 16.65
C GLY A 353 -20.09 -4.18 15.45
N GLN A 354 -19.12 -3.30 15.64
CA GLN A 354 -18.75 -2.27 14.67
C GLN A 354 -18.14 -2.78 13.36
N TYR A 355 -17.60 -4.00 13.39
CA TYR A 355 -17.06 -4.66 12.21
C TYR A 355 -18.14 -5.27 11.30
N PHE A 356 -19.39 -5.37 11.78
CA PHE A 356 -20.49 -6.04 11.10
C PHE A 356 -21.60 -5.08 10.64
N ARG A 357 -21.42 -3.77 10.82
CA ARG A 357 -22.45 -2.75 10.59
C ARG A 357 -22.64 -2.35 9.13
#